data_AF-A0A0N4XG23-F1
#
_entry.id   AF-A0A0N4XG23-F1
#
_cell.length_a   1.000
_cell.length_b   1.000
_cell.length_c   1.000
_cell.angle_alpha   90.00
_cell.angle_beta   90.00
_cell.angle_gamma   90.00
#
_symmetry.space_group_name_H-M   'P 1'
#
loop_
_entity.id
_entity.type
_entity.pdbx_description
1 polymer ?
#
loop_
_entity_poly.entity_id
_entity_poly.type
_entity_poly.pdbx_seq_one_letter_code
_entity_poly.pdbx_strand_id
1 'polypeptide(L)'
;MYHVGGGDEFRTVGELLQHYNNNPMVEEGSQRVVHLMNRIQQVDDQFSSRREGKKEQNISRNRYKNIVPFDHTRVILKDVPPNESDYINASYIKVTSCIFPANLVKNSLKSKMRTVITVLDSGLPQRELFHLQFIGWPDHGCPEQPESVLRFLDAVDVACKKAISTQGPVIVHCSAGIGRTGTFIVIDILLNQIRNRGSSCPIDIPRTVMKIREQRSRMVQTEAQYVFLYRAISCYIAMQSR
;
A
#
# COMPACT_ATOMS: atom_id res chain seq x y z
N MET A 1 -20.58 -31.34 4.96
CA MET A 1 -19.78 -32.13 4.00
C MET A 1 -19.89 -31.42 2.67
N TYR A 2 -18.77 -31.18 2.00
CA TYR A 2 -18.70 -30.45 0.74
C TYR A 2 -18.31 -31.43 -0.37
N HIS A 3 -19.00 -31.38 -1.51
CA HIS A 3 -18.71 -32.17 -2.71
C HIS A 3 -19.22 -31.40 -3.95
N VAL A 4 -18.82 -31.82 -5.14
CA VAL A 4 -19.17 -31.14 -6.41
C VAL A 4 -20.38 -31.78 -7.11
N GLY A 5 -21.28 -32.40 -6.34
CA GLY A 5 -22.43 -33.15 -6.87
C GLY A 5 -22.23 -34.67 -7.00
N GLY A 6 -21.01 -35.17 -6.78
CA GLY A 6 -20.65 -36.59 -6.71
C GLY A 6 -19.17 -36.80 -6.38
N GLY A 7 -18.74 -38.04 -6.13
CA GLY A 7 -17.35 -38.39 -5.80
C GLY A 7 -16.98 -38.17 -4.33
N ASP A 8 -15.74 -37.75 -4.08
CA ASP A 8 -15.19 -37.57 -2.73
C ASP A 8 -15.92 -36.47 -1.94
N GLU A 9 -16.10 -36.72 -0.64
CA GLU A 9 -16.69 -35.77 0.30
C GLU A 9 -15.63 -35.17 1.23
N PHE A 10 -15.68 -33.84 1.39
CA PHE A 10 -14.69 -33.08 2.16
C PHE A 10 -15.32 -32.43 3.40
N ARG A 11 -14.53 -32.24 4.46
CA ARG A 11 -15.01 -31.63 5.71
C ARG A 11 -15.05 -30.12 5.59
N THR A 12 -14.14 -29.53 4.82
CA THR A 12 -14.07 -28.08 4.60
C THR A 12 -14.03 -27.72 3.12
N VAL A 13 -14.47 -26.50 2.78
CA VAL A 13 -14.29 -25.93 1.44
C VAL A 13 -12.81 -25.85 1.06
N GLY A 14 -11.92 -25.62 2.05
CA GLY A 14 -10.48 -25.56 1.82
C GLY A 14 -9.89 -26.88 1.32
N GLU A 15 -10.32 -28.00 1.91
CA GLU A 15 -9.95 -29.35 1.48
C GLU A 15 -10.47 -29.66 0.08
N LEU A 16 -11.74 -29.36 -0.20
CA LEU A 16 -12.35 -29.53 -1.53
C LEU A 16 -11.56 -28.76 -2.59
N LEU A 17 -11.28 -27.47 -2.33
CA LEU A 17 -10.55 -26.63 -3.28
C LEU A 17 -9.10 -27.09 -3.47
N GLN A 18 -8.44 -27.60 -2.43
CA GLN A 18 -7.09 -28.13 -2.55
C GLN A 18 -7.06 -29.43 -3.38
N HIS A 19 -8.03 -30.32 -3.17
CA HIS A 19 -8.16 -31.56 -3.94
C HIS A 19 -8.31 -31.28 -5.44
N TYR A 20 -9.28 -30.44 -5.83
CA TYR A 20 -9.54 -30.15 -7.25
C TYR A 20 -8.55 -29.18 -7.90
N ASN A 21 -7.70 -28.51 -7.11
CA ASN A 21 -6.56 -27.77 -7.64
C ASN A 21 -5.46 -28.71 -8.14
N ASN A 22 -5.26 -29.83 -7.44
CA ASN A 22 -4.28 -30.86 -7.80
C ASN A 22 -4.85 -31.89 -8.78
N ASN A 23 -6.17 -32.06 -8.78
CA ASN A 23 -6.91 -32.96 -9.65
C ASN A 23 -7.98 -32.17 -10.44
N PRO A 24 -7.61 -31.50 -11.55
CA PRO A 24 -8.54 -30.69 -12.34
C PRO A 24 -9.72 -31.51 -12.85
N MET A 25 -10.92 -30.91 -12.84
CA MET A 25 -12.14 -31.57 -13.33
C MET A 25 -12.19 -31.57 -14.86
N VAL A 26 -12.94 -32.49 -15.45
CA VAL A 26 -13.21 -32.53 -16.90
C VAL A 26 -14.69 -32.31 -17.12
N GLU A 27 -15.04 -31.41 -18.03
CA GLU A 27 -16.44 -31.11 -18.35
C GLU A 27 -17.06 -32.23 -19.20
N GLU A 28 -18.18 -32.78 -18.72
CA GLU A 28 -18.87 -33.90 -19.34
C GLU A 28 -19.29 -33.59 -20.79
N GLY A 29 -19.05 -34.53 -21.71
CA GLY A 29 -19.30 -34.34 -23.14
C GLY A 29 -18.23 -33.50 -23.87
N SER A 30 -17.17 -33.06 -23.18
CA SER A 30 -16.04 -32.36 -23.76
C SER A 30 -14.70 -32.96 -23.29
N GLN A 31 -13.61 -32.70 -24.02
CA GLN A 31 -12.25 -32.97 -23.52
C GLN A 31 -11.66 -31.76 -22.78
N ARG A 32 -12.52 -30.83 -22.32
CA ARG A 32 -12.08 -29.59 -21.70
C ARG A 32 -11.77 -29.83 -20.21
N VAL A 33 -10.51 -29.61 -19.86
CA VAL A 33 -10.04 -29.66 -18.47
C VAL A 33 -10.30 -28.30 -17.81
N VAL A 34 -11.08 -28.32 -16.73
CA VAL A 34 -11.39 -27.18 -15.87
C VAL A 34 -10.35 -27.11 -14.76
N HIS A 35 -9.37 -26.24 -14.96
CA HIS A 35 -8.45 -25.86 -13.89
C HIS A 35 -9.10 -24.81 -12.99
N LEU A 36 -8.96 -24.97 -11.67
CA LEU A 36 -9.21 -23.88 -10.73
C LEU A 36 -8.14 -22.80 -10.95
N MET A 37 -8.35 -21.90 -11.91
CA MET A 37 -7.40 -20.83 -12.19
C MET A 37 -7.35 -19.83 -11.04
N ASN A 38 -6.14 -19.70 -10.48
CA ASN A 38 -5.67 -18.68 -9.55
C ASN A 38 -6.53 -18.46 -8.30
N ARG A 39 -6.11 -19.08 -7.20
CA ARG A 39 -6.14 -18.38 -5.90
C ARG A 39 -5.51 -17.00 -6.09
N ILE A 40 -6.03 -16.00 -5.38
CA ILE A 40 -5.25 -14.86 -4.90
C ILE A 40 -3.88 -15.43 -4.48
N GLN A 41 -2.87 -15.20 -5.32
CA GLN A 41 -1.61 -15.95 -5.25
C GLN A 41 -1.03 -15.82 -3.85
N GLN A 42 -0.73 -16.95 -3.22
CA GLN A 42 0.12 -16.93 -2.05
C GLN A 42 1.42 -16.28 -2.48
N VAL A 43 1.82 -15.22 -1.77
CA VAL A 43 3.07 -14.52 -2.03
C VAL A 43 4.18 -15.56 -1.91
N ASP A 44 4.90 -15.79 -3.00
CA ASP A 44 6.03 -16.72 -3.05
C ASP A 44 6.97 -16.47 -1.86
N ASP A 45 7.31 -17.52 -1.12
CA ASP A 45 8.08 -17.47 0.12
C ASP A 45 9.42 -16.74 -0.07
N GLN A 46 9.99 -16.78 -1.27
CA GLN A 46 11.24 -16.10 -1.60
C GLN A 46 11.10 -14.56 -1.54
N PHE A 47 9.91 -14.02 -1.84
CA PHE A 47 9.56 -12.59 -1.72
C PHE A 47 9.07 -12.20 -0.32
N SER A 48 9.26 -13.07 0.68
CA SER A 48 8.81 -12.81 2.05
C SER A 48 9.94 -12.71 3.08
N SER A 49 11.21 -12.88 2.65
CA SER A 49 12.40 -12.83 3.50
C SER A 49 12.49 -11.52 4.27
N ARG A 50 12.88 -11.60 5.55
CA ARG A 50 13.00 -10.48 6.49
C ARG A 50 14.24 -10.61 7.37
N ARG A 51 15.32 -11.18 6.82
CA ARG A 51 16.54 -11.52 7.56
C ARG A 51 17.25 -10.26 8.03
N GLU A 52 17.31 -9.23 7.20
CA GLU A 52 18.06 -8.00 7.51
C GLU A 52 17.50 -7.27 8.72
N GLY A 53 16.17 -7.16 8.81
CA GLY A 53 15.51 -6.54 9.96
C GLY A 53 15.56 -7.37 11.25
N LYS A 54 15.94 -8.64 11.17
CA LYS A 54 16.05 -9.56 12.33
C LYS A 54 17.48 -9.75 12.83
N LYS A 55 18.50 -9.22 12.13
CA LYS A 55 19.89 -9.23 12.61
C LYS A 55 19.99 -8.54 13.97
N GLU A 56 20.82 -9.06 14.86
CA GLU A 56 20.97 -8.56 16.24
C GLU A 56 21.22 -7.04 16.29
N GLN A 57 22.13 -6.54 15.44
CA GLN A 57 22.45 -5.12 15.32
C GLN A 57 21.27 -4.23 14.88
N ASN A 58 20.23 -4.81 14.28
CA ASN A 58 19.07 -4.09 13.73
C ASN A 58 17.80 -4.21 14.58
N ILE A 59 17.78 -5.10 15.58
CA ILE A 59 16.60 -5.32 16.43
C ILE A 59 16.16 -4.03 17.12
N SER A 60 17.10 -3.25 17.64
CA SER A 60 16.85 -1.97 18.32
C SER A 60 16.37 -0.87 17.36
N ARG A 61 16.60 -1.01 16.05
CA ARG A 61 16.14 -0.08 15.01
C ARG A 61 14.68 -0.33 14.60
N ASN A 62 14.03 -1.34 15.19
CA ASN A 62 12.62 -1.65 14.96
C ASN A 62 11.77 -1.18 16.15
N ARG A 63 10.83 -0.27 15.90
CA ARG A 63 9.82 0.12 16.92
C ARG A 63 9.04 -1.09 17.45
N TYR A 64 8.76 -2.07 16.59
CA TYR A 64 8.10 -3.32 16.96
C TYR A 64 8.90 -4.50 16.39
N LYS A 65 9.29 -5.44 17.26
CA LYS A 65 10.17 -6.58 16.90
C LYS A 65 9.63 -7.45 15.76
N ASN A 66 8.30 -7.55 15.64
CA ASN A 66 7.61 -8.39 14.66
C ASN A 66 7.15 -7.64 13.40
N ILE A 67 7.45 -6.32 13.30
CA ILE A 67 7.09 -5.50 12.13
C ILE A 67 8.39 -5.04 11.49
N VAL A 68 8.85 -5.79 10.50
CA VAL A 68 10.11 -5.58 9.78
C VAL A 68 9.86 -5.58 8.27
N PRO A 69 10.65 -4.84 7.48
CA PRO A 69 10.49 -4.78 6.03
C PRO A 69 10.90 -6.11 5.38
N PHE A 70 10.37 -6.40 4.20
CA PHE A 70 10.92 -7.48 3.37
C PHE A 70 12.28 -7.08 2.81
N ASP A 71 13.17 -8.05 2.65
CA ASP A 71 14.55 -7.82 2.23
C ASP A 71 14.62 -7.32 0.77
N HIS A 72 13.73 -7.78 -0.13
CA HIS A 72 13.73 -7.40 -1.55
C HIS A 72 13.20 -5.99 -1.83
N THR A 73 12.48 -5.40 -0.89
CA THR A 73 11.89 -4.04 -1.02
C THR A 73 12.36 -3.06 0.04
N ARG A 74 13.20 -3.48 1.01
CA ARG A 74 13.69 -2.57 2.05
C ARG A 74 14.47 -1.41 1.44
N VAL A 75 14.43 -0.28 2.13
CA VAL A 75 15.34 0.82 1.82
C VAL A 75 16.73 0.46 2.34
N ILE A 76 17.72 0.54 1.45
CA ILE A 76 19.14 0.36 1.75
C ILE A 76 19.76 1.75 1.86
N LEU A 77 20.25 2.11 3.05
CA LEU A 77 20.95 3.38 3.25
C LEU A 77 22.29 3.34 2.51
N LYS A 78 22.59 4.42 1.79
CA LYS A 78 23.86 4.59 1.07
C LYS A 78 24.84 5.38 1.93
N ASP A 79 26.12 5.29 1.59
CA ASP A 79 27.20 6.08 2.19
C ASP A 79 27.32 5.89 3.73
N VAL A 80 27.03 4.68 4.20
CA VAL A 80 27.10 4.30 5.61
C VAL A 80 28.54 3.90 5.99
N PRO A 81 29.07 4.34 7.14
CA PRO A 81 30.40 3.94 7.61
C PRO A 81 30.55 2.40 7.71
N PRO A 82 31.76 1.83 7.53
CA PRO A 82 31.97 0.37 7.54
C PRO A 82 31.46 -0.38 8.78
N ASN A 83 31.39 0.31 9.93
CA ASN A 83 30.97 -0.27 11.21
C ASN A 83 29.48 -0.01 11.54
N GLU A 84 28.73 0.57 10.61
CA GLU A 84 27.31 0.88 10.79
C GLU A 84 26.42 0.06 9.85
N SER A 85 25.18 -0.19 10.28
CA SER A 85 24.24 -0.92 9.43
C SER A 85 23.55 0.01 8.42
N ASP A 86 23.45 -0.45 7.18
CA ASP A 86 22.65 0.09 6.06
C ASP A 86 21.12 0.04 6.28
N TYR A 87 20.68 -0.34 7.48
CA TYR A 87 19.31 -0.71 7.76
C TYR A 87 18.48 0.46 8.29
N ILE A 88 17.31 0.61 7.67
CA ILE A 88 16.16 1.35 8.18
C ILE A 88 14.90 0.51 8.01
N ASN A 89 13.96 0.58 8.96
CA ASN A 89 12.68 -0.09 8.85
C ASN A 89 11.73 0.66 7.90
N ALA A 90 12.01 0.56 6.60
CA ALA A 90 11.22 1.17 5.53
C ALA A 90 11.23 0.26 4.29
N SER A 91 10.22 0.40 3.43
CA SER A 91 10.11 -0.35 2.18
C SER A 91 9.75 0.59 1.04
N TYR A 92 10.34 0.38 -0.13
CA TYR A 92 9.84 0.96 -1.37
C TYR A 92 8.50 0.31 -1.74
N ILE A 93 7.50 1.14 -2.02
CA ILE A 93 6.23 0.70 -2.60
C ILE A 93 6.18 1.24 -4.02
N LYS A 94 6.41 0.36 -4.99
CA LYS A 94 6.29 0.66 -6.41
C LYS A 94 4.84 0.51 -6.83
N VAL A 95 4.35 1.56 -7.47
CA VAL A 95 3.04 1.61 -8.12
C VAL A 95 3.32 1.61 -9.62
N THR A 96 2.67 0.73 -10.38
CA THR A 96 2.79 0.75 -11.83
C THR A 96 2.11 2.04 -12.34
N SER A 97 2.96 2.97 -12.80
CA SER A 97 2.70 4.31 -13.38
C SER A 97 2.00 5.36 -12.51
N CYS A 98 2.75 5.97 -11.58
CA CYS A 98 2.52 7.36 -11.17
C CYS A 98 2.97 8.29 -12.32
N ILE A 99 2.05 8.65 -13.22
CA ILE A 99 2.20 9.87 -14.02
C ILE A 99 1.19 10.82 -13.40
N PHE A 100 1.67 11.85 -12.70
CA PHE A 100 0.81 12.87 -12.09
C PHE A 100 0.07 13.66 -13.19
N PRO A 101 -1.26 13.57 -13.37
CA PRO A 101 -1.96 14.54 -14.19
C PRO A 101 -2.30 15.74 -13.33
N ALA A 102 -2.10 16.91 -13.92
CA ALA A 102 -2.59 18.16 -13.38
C ALA A 102 -4.11 18.24 -13.55
N ASN A 103 -4.84 18.46 -12.44
CA ASN A 103 -5.83 19.53 -12.20
C ASN A 103 -6.94 19.09 -11.23
N LEU A 104 -7.60 20.10 -10.63
CA LEU A 104 -8.61 20.08 -9.53
C LEU A 104 -8.01 19.90 -8.12
N VAL A 105 -8.28 20.71 -7.08
CA VAL A 105 -9.28 21.77 -6.82
C VAL A 105 -8.62 22.93 -6.05
N LYS A 106 -8.95 24.18 -6.41
CA LYS A 106 -8.68 25.36 -5.58
C LYS A 106 -9.65 25.36 -4.40
N ASN A 107 -9.23 24.88 -3.23
CA ASN A 107 -9.86 25.25 -1.97
C ASN A 107 -8.79 25.36 -0.88
N SER A 108 -8.69 26.56 -0.32
CA SER A 108 -7.73 26.92 0.73
C SER A 108 -7.97 26.08 1.97
N LEU A 109 -7.16 25.03 2.15
CA LEU A 109 -7.19 24.18 3.32
C LEU A 109 -6.25 24.74 4.38
N LYS A 110 -6.84 25.11 5.52
CA LYS A 110 -6.15 25.30 6.80
C LYS A 110 -5.73 23.94 7.40
N SER A 111 -5.00 23.11 6.66
CA SER A 111 -4.12 22.13 7.32
C SER A 111 -2.83 22.88 7.65
N LYS A 112 -2.21 22.59 8.79
CA LYS A 112 -1.01 23.30 9.26
C LYS A 112 0.17 22.94 8.34
N MET A 113 0.21 23.59 7.17
CA MET A 113 1.25 23.44 6.17
C MET A 113 2.43 24.29 6.62
N ARG A 114 3.33 23.71 7.40
CA ARG A 114 4.64 24.29 7.70
C ARG A 114 5.52 23.25 8.35
N THR A 115 6.48 22.73 7.61
CA THR A 115 7.90 22.87 7.95
C THR A 115 8.66 22.63 6.64
N VAL A 116 9.26 23.69 6.08
CA VAL A 116 10.36 23.53 5.13
C VAL A 116 11.57 23.21 6.00
N ILE A 117 11.97 21.93 6.05
CA ILE A 117 13.22 21.56 6.71
C ILE A 117 14.33 21.82 5.70
N THR A 118 15.12 22.87 5.94
CA THR A 118 16.41 23.03 5.28
C THR A 118 17.41 22.16 6.02
N VAL A 119 17.89 21.09 5.38
CA VAL A 119 19.00 20.30 5.92
C VAL A 119 20.28 21.09 5.65
N LEU A 120 20.87 21.63 6.72
CA LEU A 120 22.19 22.25 6.69
C LEU A 120 23.21 21.18 7.06
N ASP A 121 23.75 20.50 6.05
CA ASP A 121 24.99 19.75 6.22
C ASP A 121 26.10 20.51 5.49
N SER A 122 27.24 20.71 6.15
CA SER A 122 28.33 21.55 5.67
C SER A 122 29.00 20.90 4.45
N GLY A 123 28.49 21.21 3.25
CA GLY A 123 29.02 20.75 1.97
C GLY A 123 28.01 20.13 1.02
N LEU A 124 26.78 19.84 1.47
CA LEU A 124 25.70 19.31 0.63
C LEU A 124 24.77 20.43 0.13
N PRO A 125 24.19 20.29 -1.08
CA PRO A 125 23.22 21.25 -1.58
C PRO A 125 21.99 21.28 -0.66
N GLN A 126 21.60 22.49 -0.28
CA GLN A 126 20.36 22.74 0.46
C GLN A 126 19.16 22.16 -0.30
N ARG A 127 18.31 21.40 0.41
CA ARG A 127 17.07 20.86 -0.16
C ARG A 127 15.87 21.37 0.62
N GLU A 128 14.81 21.66 -0.12
CA GLU A 128 13.50 21.97 0.45
C GLU A 128 12.75 20.65 0.72
N LEU A 129 12.32 20.43 1.96
CA LEU A 129 11.51 19.28 2.34
C LEU A 129 10.13 19.73 2.80
N PHE A 130 9.08 19.20 2.17
CA PHE A 130 7.70 19.42 2.59
C PHE A 130 7.26 18.33 3.57
N HIS A 131 7.12 18.68 4.85
CA HIS A 131 6.58 17.77 5.86
C HIS A 131 5.10 18.06 6.11
N LEU A 132 4.23 17.12 5.71
CA LEU A 132 2.78 17.22 5.87
C LEU A 132 2.29 16.23 6.95
N GLN A 133 1.68 16.75 8.00
CA GLN A 133 1.17 15.94 9.10
C GLN A 133 -0.37 15.93 9.10
N PHE A 134 -0.96 14.75 8.88
CA PHE A 134 -2.40 14.57 9.01
C PHE A 134 -2.78 14.30 10.48
N ILE A 135 -3.41 15.27 11.12
CA ILE A 135 -3.83 15.21 12.53
C ILE A 135 -5.27 14.72 12.73
N GLY A 136 -6.02 14.52 11.65
CA GLY A 136 -7.43 14.13 11.69
C GLY A 136 -7.68 12.62 11.83
N TRP A 137 -6.63 11.81 12.04
CA TRP A 137 -6.79 10.37 12.19
C TRP A 137 -7.03 10.00 13.67
N PRO A 138 -8.17 9.38 14.03
CA PRO A 138 -8.48 9.05 15.41
C PRO A 138 -7.56 7.96 15.97
N ASP A 139 -7.39 7.90 17.29
CA ASP A 139 -6.55 6.89 17.94
C ASP A 139 -7.00 5.46 17.62
N HIS A 140 -8.31 5.24 17.55
CA HIS A 140 -8.94 3.98 17.16
C HIS A 140 -9.76 4.13 15.87
N GLY A 141 -9.68 3.15 14.99
CA GLY A 141 -10.45 3.11 13.74
C GLY A 141 -9.91 4.01 12.63
N CYS A 142 -10.84 4.65 11.91
CA CYS A 142 -10.58 5.51 10.76
C CYS A 142 -11.38 6.82 10.89
N PRO A 143 -10.99 7.89 10.17
CA PRO A 143 -11.80 9.11 10.09
C PRO A 143 -13.25 8.79 9.70
N GLU A 144 -14.21 9.49 10.31
CA GLU A 144 -15.62 9.31 9.97
C GLU A 144 -15.92 9.80 8.54
N GLN A 145 -15.28 10.91 8.14
CA GLN A 145 -15.50 11.59 6.87
C GLN A 145 -14.27 11.43 5.96
N PRO A 146 -14.36 10.66 4.85
CA PRO A 146 -13.25 10.45 3.94
C PRO A 146 -12.70 11.72 3.30
N GLU A 147 -13.52 12.77 3.15
CA GLU A 147 -13.19 14.06 2.56
C GLU A 147 -11.98 14.71 3.23
N SER A 148 -11.76 14.47 4.52
CA SER A 148 -10.58 14.96 5.24
C SER A 148 -9.27 14.35 4.70
N VAL A 149 -9.28 13.05 4.40
CA VAL A 149 -8.13 12.32 3.84
C VAL A 149 -7.96 12.66 2.37
N LEU A 150 -9.05 12.75 1.60
CA LEU A 150 -9.00 13.15 0.18
C LEU A 150 -8.38 14.55 0.02
N ARG A 151 -8.82 15.51 0.84
CA ARG A 151 -8.26 16.86 0.89
C ARG A 151 -6.78 16.89 1.30
N PHE A 152 -6.36 15.96 2.16
CA PHE A 152 -4.95 15.83 2.53
C PHE A 152 -4.12 15.26 1.37
N LEU A 153 -4.65 14.32 0.59
CA LEU A 153 -4.01 13.83 -0.64
C LEU A 153 -3.85 14.96 -1.67
N ASP A 154 -4.86 15.81 -1.85
CA ASP A 154 -4.73 16.99 -2.73
C ASP A 154 -3.60 17.92 -2.28
N ALA A 155 -3.42 18.11 -0.97
CA ALA A 155 -2.31 18.91 -0.43
C ALA A 155 -0.93 18.25 -0.66
N VAL A 156 -0.87 16.91 -0.58
CA VAL A 156 0.34 16.13 -0.93
C VAL A 156 0.66 16.30 -2.42
N ASP A 157 -0.34 16.22 -3.30
CA ASP A 157 -0.16 16.42 -4.74
C ASP A 157 0.38 17.83 -5.05
N VAL A 158 -0.14 18.86 -4.37
CA VAL A 158 0.35 20.25 -4.51
C VAL A 158 1.81 20.35 -4.05
N ALA A 159 2.18 19.72 -2.94
CA ALA A 159 3.55 19.71 -2.45
C ALA A 159 4.49 18.97 -3.42
N CYS A 160 4.08 17.82 -3.95
CA CYS A 160 4.86 17.04 -4.92
C CYS A 160 5.11 17.83 -6.20
N LYS A 161 4.11 18.56 -6.71
CA LYS A 161 4.27 19.43 -7.89
C LYS A 161 5.25 20.57 -7.66
N LYS A 162 5.32 21.13 -6.45
CA LYS A 162 6.33 22.15 -6.10
C LYS A 162 7.73 21.53 -5.96
N ALA A 163 7.79 20.30 -5.47
CA ALA A 163 9.01 19.54 -5.27
C ALA A 163 9.54 18.84 -6.54
N ILE A 164 9.03 19.15 -7.75
CA ILE A 164 9.41 18.47 -9.02
C ILE A 164 10.92 18.45 -9.28
N SER A 165 11.68 19.42 -8.76
CA SER A 165 13.14 19.43 -8.83
C SER A 165 13.80 18.28 -8.04
N THR A 166 13.07 17.65 -7.13
CA THR A 166 13.51 16.51 -6.30
C THR A 166 12.84 15.21 -6.79
N GLN A 167 13.56 14.42 -7.59
CA GLN A 167 13.06 13.16 -8.20
C GLN A 167 12.91 11.97 -7.22
N GLY A 168 12.53 12.23 -5.97
CA GLY A 168 12.45 11.21 -4.91
C GLY A 168 11.04 10.62 -4.72
N PRO A 169 10.93 9.42 -4.12
CA PRO A 169 9.64 8.88 -3.70
C PRO A 169 9.05 9.69 -2.53
N VAL A 170 7.72 9.75 -2.45
CA VAL A 170 7.03 10.31 -1.28
C VAL A 170 7.22 9.39 -0.08
N ILE A 171 7.67 9.95 1.04
CA ILE A 171 7.78 9.21 2.31
C ILE A 171 6.44 9.30 3.04
N VAL A 172 5.85 8.14 3.33
CA VAL A 172 4.62 8.01 4.12
C VAL A 172 4.92 7.14 5.33
N HIS A 173 4.60 7.63 6.53
CA HIS A 173 4.76 6.85 7.76
C HIS A 173 3.64 7.12 8.77
N CYS A 174 3.54 6.24 9.76
CA CYS A 174 2.71 6.42 10.95
C CYS A 174 3.52 5.93 12.17
N SER A 175 2.97 5.07 13.02
CA SER A 175 3.70 4.42 14.12
C SER A 175 4.43 3.16 13.65
N ALA A 176 3.69 2.17 13.14
CA ALA A 176 4.26 0.90 12.63
C ALA A 176 4.51 0.91 11.12
N GLY A 177 3.96 1.90 10.40
CA GLY A 177 4.11 2.02 8.95
C GLY A 177 3.38 0.93 8.15
N ILE A 178 2.24 0.41 8.64
CA ILE A 178 1.47 -0.64 7.96
C ILE A 178 -0.05 -0.38 7.90
N GLY A 179 -0.69 0.03 9.00
CA GLY A 179 -2.14 0.31 9.04
C GLY A 179 -2.55 1.59 8.33
N ARG A 180 -2.40 2.74 9.00
CA ARG A 180 -2.73 4.07 8.43
C ARG A 180 -1.94 4.36 7.16
N THR A 181 -0.64 4.03 7.15
CA THR A 181 0.23 4.15 5.98
C THR A 181 -0.25 3.32 4.79
N GLY A 182 -0.61 2.06 5.00
CA GLY A 182 -1.15 1.24 3.91
C GLY A 182 -2.49 1.75 3.40
N THR A 183 -3.37 2.18 4.30
CA THR A 183 -4.67 2.73 3.93
C THR A 183 -4.51 3.98 3.07
N PHE A 184 -3.62 4.89 3.48
CA PHE A 184 -3.32 6.12 2.75
C PHE A 184 -2.74 5.84 1.35
N ILE A 185 -1.74 4.94 1.27
CA ILE A 185 -1.09 4.58 -0.01
C ILE A 185 -2.09 3.91 -0.97
N VAL A 186 -2.99 3.04 -0.50
CA VAL A 186 -3.99 2.42 -1.39
C VAL A 186 -4.94 3.47 -1.95
N ILE A 187 -5.42 4.40 -1.12
CA ILE A 187 -6.30 5.47 -1.61
C ILE A 187 -5.57 6.27 -2.69
N ASP A 188 -4.33 6.71 -2.43
CA ASP A 188 -3.51 7.45 -3.41
C ASP A 188 -3.37 6.70 -4.75
N ILE A 189 -3.01 5.40 -4.71
CA ILE A 189 -2.88 4.57 -5.90
C ILE A 189 -4.18 4.55 -6.71
N LEU A 190 -5.31 4.34 -6.04
CA LEU A 190 -6.61 4.21 -6.69
C LEU A 190 -7.11 5.55 -7.22
N LEU A 191 -6.91 6.64 -6.49
CA LEU A 191 -7.24 7.98 -6.99
C LEU A 191 -6.43 8.32 -8.24
N ASN A 192 -5.13 8.00 -8.25
CA ASN A 192 -4.30 8.19 -9.44
C ASN A 192 -4.76 7.32 -10.62
N GLN A 193 -5.21 6.09 -10.39
CA GLN A 193 -5.83 5.27 -11.45
C GLN A 193 -7.09 5.93 -12.03
N ILE A 194 -7.98 6.42 -11.17
CA ILE A 194 -9.22 7.10 -11.57
C ILE A 194 -8.92 8.40 -12.33
N ARG A 195 -7.98 9.21 -11.83
CA ARG A 195 -7.55 10.46 -12.49
C ARG A 195 -6.97 10.19 -13.88
N ASN A 196 -6.21 9.11 -14.04
CA ASN A 196 -5.52 8.79 -15.29
C ASN A 196 -6.43 8.11 -16.32
N ARG A 197 -7.44 7.35 -15.87
CA ARG A 197 -8.27 6.49 -16.73
C ARG A 197 -9.75 6.88 -16.78
N GLY A 198 -10.18 7.85 -15.98
CA GLY A 198 -11.56 8.30 -15.84
C GLY A 198 -12.35 7.56 -14.76
N SER A 199 -13.50 8.14 -14.38
CA SER A 199 -14.37 7.64 -13.29
C SER A 199 -14.99 6.26 -13.55
N SER A 200 -15.04 5.81 -14.80
CA SER A 200 -15.54 4.48 -15.19
C SER A 200 -14.45 3.41 -15.26
N CYS A 201 -13.20 3.73 -14.87
CA CYS A 201 -12.12 2.75 -14.95
C CYS A 201 -12.37 1.57 -13.98
N PRO A 202 -11.99 0.34 -14.34
CA PRO A 202 -12.07 -0.79 -13.41
C PRO A 202 -11.18 -0.55 -12.17
N ILE A 203 -11.79 -0.64 -10.98
CA ILE A 203 -11.11 -0.49 -9.69
C ILE A 203 -11.15 -1.83 -8.96
N ASP A 204 -9.98 -2.31 -8.53
CA ASP A 204 -9.85 -3.55 -7.77
C ASP A 204 -9.10 -3.27 -6.46
N ILE A 205 -9.87 -2.94 -5.42
CA ILE A 205 -9.36 -2.67 -4.07
C ILE A 205 -8.64 -3.90 -3.49
N PRO A 206 -9.23 -5.13 -3.50
CA PRO A 206 -8.54 -6.33 -3.01
C PRO A 206 -7.18 -6.53 -3.66
N ARG A 207 -7.11 -6.48 -5.00
CA ARG A 207 -5.86 -6.68 -5.73
C ARG A 207 -4.85 -5.58 -5.46
N THR A 208 -5.29 -4.34 -5.30
CA THR A 208 -4.39 -3.22 -4.96
C THR A 208 -3.78 -3.42 -3.57
N VAL A 209 -4.60 -3.82 -2.58
CA VAL A 209 -4.14 -4.15 -1.23
C VAL A 209 -3.15 -5.32 -1.26
N MET A 210 -3.43 -6.36 -2.03
CA MET A 210 -2.51 -7.50 -2.20
C MET A 210 -1.16 -7.06 -2.77
N LYS A 211 -1.15 -6.30 -3.87
CA LYS A 211 0.07 -5.82 -4.53
C LYS A 211 0.96 -4.98 -3.62
N ILE A 212 0.40 -4.20 -2.71
CA ILE A 212 1.21 -3.46 -1.74
C ILE A 212 1.66 -4.35 -0.57
N ARG A 213 0.88 -5.38 -0.23
CA ARG A 213 1.23 -6.37 0.80
C ARG A 213 2.38 -7.30 0.37
N GLU A 214 2.56 -7.50 -0.93
CA GLU A 214 3.74 -8.16 -1.53
C GLU A 214 5.03 -7.33 -1.33
N GLN A 215 4.90 -6.02 -1.13
CA GLN A 215 6.03 -5.09 -1.01
C GLN A 215 6.31 -4.67 0.43
N ARG A 216 5.30 -4.68 1.31
CA ARG A 216 5.49 -4.52 2.76
C ARG A 216 4.43 -5.33 3.50
N SER A 217 4.87 -6.14 4.45
CA SER A 217 3.96 -7.07 5.13
C SER A 217 2.81 -6.34 5.85
N ARG A 218 1.59 -6.90 5.76
CA ARG A 218 0.40 -6.49 6.55
C ARG A 218 -0.06 -5.04 6.35
N MET A 219 0.21 -4.45 5.18
CA MET A 219 -0.37 -3.16 4.81
C MET A 219 -1.90 -3.21 4.84
N VAL A 220 -2.56 -2.19 5.42
CA VAL A 220 -4.00 -2.18 5.76
C VAL A 220 -4.32 -3.29 6.77
N GLN A 221 -4.48 -2.95 8.04
CA GLN A 221 -4.47 -3.91 9.15
C GLN A 221 -5.85 -4.34 9.64
N THR A 222 -6.85 -3.47 9.55
CA THR A 222 -8.16 -3.70 10.18
C THR A 222 -9.27 -3.69 9.14
N GLU A 223 -10.37 -4.37 9.46
CA GLU A 223 -11.59 -4.32 8.65
C GLU A 223 -12.09 -2.88 8.49
N ALA A 224 -12.08 -2.08 9.57
CA ALA A 224 -12.48 -0.67 9.52
C ALA A 224 -11.65 0.14 8.49
N GLN A 225 -10.35 -0.12 8.38
CA GLN A 225 -9.50 0.48 7.36
C GLN A 225 -9.86 0.01 5.96
N TYR A 226 -10.16 -1.28 5.80
CA TYR A 226 -10.56 -1.85 4.51
C TYR A 226 -11.90 -1.26 4.04
N VAL A 227 -12.90 -1.17 4.91
CA VAL A 227 -14.17 -0.48 4.64
C VAL A 227 -13.95 0.99 4.31
N PHE A 228 -13.03 1.66 5.03
CA PHE A 228 -12.69 3.06 4.77
C PHE A 228 -12.12 3.28 3.36
N LEU A 229 -11.38 2.32 2.78
CA LEU A 229 -10.95 2.38 1.38
C LEU A 229 -12.14 2.55 0.43
N TYR A 230 -13.15 1.67 0.55
CA TYR A 230 -14.36 1.74 -0.27
C TYR A 230 -15.10 3.07 -0.08
N ARG A 231 -15.22 3.54 1.17
CA ARG A 231 -15.87 4.83 1.48
C ARG A 231 -15.13 6.00 0.84
N ALA A 232 -13.80 6.02 0.90
CA ALA A 232 -12.98 7.08 0.31
C ALA A 232 -13.09 7.11 -1.21
N ILE A 233 -13.01 5.95 -1.87
CA ILE A 233 -13.13 5.86 -3.33
C ILE A 233 -14.53 6.21 -3.81
N SER A 234 -15.58 5.73 -3.12
CA SER A 234 -16.97 6.07 -3.44
C SER A 234 -17.23 7.57 -3.28
N CYS A 235 -16.75 8.18 -2.19
CA CYS A 235 -16.82 9.62 -1.96
C CYS A 235 -16.12 10.39 -3.09
N TYR A 236 -14.90 10.00 -3.47
CA TYR A 236 -14.16 10.65 -4.54
C TYR A 236 -14.89 10.59 -5.88
N ILE A 237 -15.41 9.43 -6.29
CA ILE A 237 -16.17 9.28 -7.54
C ILE A 237 -17.43 10.16 -7.52
N ALA A 238 -18.16 10.18 -6.40
CA ALA A 238 -19.36 11.01 -6.25
C ALA A 238 -19.06 12.51 -6.34
N MET A 239 -17.86 12.95 -5.94
CA MET A 239 -17.40 14.33 -6.09
C MET A 239 -17.07 14.71 -7.55
N GLN A 240 -16.72 13.74 -8.40
CA GLN A 240 -16.39 13.97 -9.82
C GLN A 240 -17.63 13.96 -10.74
N SER A 241 -18.73 13.34 -10.30
CA SER A 241 -20.00 13.28 -11.05
C SER A 241 -20.91 14.51 -10.84
N ARG A 242 -20.42 15.54 -10.15
CA ARG A 242 -21.11 16.83 -9.92
C ARG A 242 -20.43 17.92 -10.73
#